data_AF-A0A7S1ACD8-F1
#
_entry.id   AF-A0A7S1ACD8-F1
#
_cell.length_a   1.000
_cell.length_b   1.000
_cell.length_c   1.000
_cell.angle_alpha   90.00
_cell.angle_beta   90.00
_cell.angle_gamma   90.00
#
_symmetry.space_group_name_H-M   'P 1'
#
loop_
_entity.id
_entity.type
_entity.pdbx_description
1 polymer ?
#
loop_
_entity_poly.entity_id
_entity_poly.type
_entity_poly.pdbx_seq_one_letter_code
_entity_poly.pdbx_strand_id
1 'polypeptide(L)'
;MTNSKSNKRNAKKTPSNEDPMWKSDWSTVPEASSLEVFDMGECATWIQQLVQRKERAQRQGKDKLALKLDKEINSAKTEQRKREKEVAKDAATDSPTEVTDSEDDDDWDTLGASAPPYRLVPAEEYSGFMELSVRRGPPPTDQRRKGRIVKRLPVRLIGERGTPVYGLTEEACLWRKKTRMSVGEEGWQKLVKDPKITASTFCLIGGQFKDVAKGSATSLFARMTMMNLASLVPDAQAKMLAEEALSCGQALTGALADFCQHRHLDNVKQPDVKGGASTIQLFDIGDDQDAEDLETMMEIPKLETQKKGVRRVRD
;
A
#
# COMPACT_ATOMS: atom_id res chain seq x y z
N MET A 1 31.00 23.68 93.27
CA MET A 1 29.55 23.41 93.06
C MET A 1 29.03 24.33 91.98
N THR A 2 28.78 23.84 90.76
CA THR A 2 27.80 24.42 89.82
C THR A 2 27.42 23.34 88.80
N ASN A 3 26.18 22.84 88.91
CA ASN A 3 25.57 21.82 88.06
C ASN A 3 25.28 22.36 86.66
N SER A 4 25.80 21.70 85.62
CA SER A 4 25.42 21.93 84.23
C SER A 4 24.28 20.98 83.84
N LYS A 5 23.07 21.52 83.64
CA LYS A 5 21.91 20.79 83.13
C LYS A 5 21.87 20.91 81.61
N SER A 6 22.04 19.79 80.91
CA SER A 6 21.87 19.68 79.46
C SER A 6 20.39 19.60 79.08
N ASN A 7 19.93 20.53 78.25
CA ASN A 7 18.55 20.66 77.84
C ASN A 7 18.33 19.89 76.51
N LYS A 8 17.77 18.68 76.61
CA LYS A 8 17.54 17.76 75.48
C LYS A 8 16.24 18.14 74.77
N ARG A 9 16.33 18.95 73.70
CA ARG A 9 15.17 19.28 72.86
C ARG A 9 14.83 18.11 71.94
N ASN A 10 13.65 17.53 72.14
CA ASN A 10 13.04 16.55 71.24
C ASN A 10 12.69 17.22 69.90
N ALA A 11 13.47 16.92 68.86
CA ALA A 11 13.14 17.28 67.49
C ALA A 11 12.01 16.37 66.99
N LYS A 12 10.81 16.94 66.80
CA LYS A 12 9.71 16.30 66.06
C LYS A 12 10.18 16.06 64.62
N LYS A 13 10.34 14.79 64.23
CA LYS A 13 10.54 14.39 62.83
C LYS A 13 9.28 14.74 62.03
N THR A 14 9.43 15.63 61.05
CA THR A 14 8.44 15.88 60.01
C THR A 14 8.25 14.61 59.16
N PRO A 15 7.01 14.22 58.83
CA PRO A 15 6.76 13.13 57.90
C PRO A 15 7.30 13.52 56.52
N SER A 16 8.22 12.71 55.97
CA SER A 16 8.75 12.90 54.63
C SER A 16 7.61 12.72 53.61
N ASN A 17 7.11 13.82 53.09
CA ASN A 17 6.12 13.85 52.01
C ASN A 17 6.83 13.61 50.65
N GLU A 18 7.61 12.53 50.58
CA GLU A 18 8.29 12.11 49.36
C GLU A 18 7.45 11.03 48.70
N ASP A 19 6.95 11.37 47.52
CA ASP A 19 6.13 10.53 46.65
C ASP A 19 6.79 9.16 46.44
N PRO A 20 6.10 8.03 46.76
CA PRO A 20 6.67 6.68 46.73
C PRO A 20 7.24 6.26 45.36
N MET A 21 6.90 6.96 44.29
CA MET A 21 7.45 6.74 42.95
C MET A 21 8.99 6.93 42.86
N TRP A 22 9.58 7.67 43.80
CA TRP A 22 11.04 7.93 43.82
C TRP A 22 11.86 6.93 44.64
N LYS A 23 11.20 5.96 45.32
CA LYS A 23 11.88 4.91 46.11
C LYS A 23 12.12 3.62 45.33
N SER A 24 11.72 3.55 44.07
CA SER A 24 12.00 2.39 43.23
C SER A 24 13.48 2.36 42.88
N ASP A 25 14.17 1.37 43.43
CA ASP A 25 15.59 1.11 43.21
C ASP A 25 15.78 0.49 41.81
N TRP A 26 16.09 1.33 40.81
CA TRP A 26 16.30 0.92 39.41
C TRP A 26 17.51 -0.01 39.20
N SER A 27 18.23 -0.33 40.27
CA SER A 27 19.36 -1.26 40.28
C SER A 27 18.95 -2.73 40.21
N THR A 28 17.66 -3.06 40.37
CA THR A 28 17.11 -4.43 40.31
C THR A 28 16.25 -4.67 39.07
N VAL A 29 16.61 -4.09 37.93
CA VAL A 29 16.00 -4.48 36.65
C VAL A 29 16.59 -5.84 36.24
N PRO A 30 15.77 -6.89 36.04
CA PRO A 30 16.24 -8.19 35.60
C PRO A 30 16.97 -8.06 34.27
N GLU A 31 18.09 -8.78 34.17
CA GLU A 31 19.02 -8.84 33.06
C GLU A 31 18.25 -8.94 31.72
N ALA A 32 18.37 -7.87 30.93
CA ALA A 32 17.54 -7.62 29.77
C ALA A 32 17.69 -8.73 28.73
N SER A 33 16.58 -9.37 28.41
CA SER A 33 16.40 -10.03 27.11
C SER A 33 16.78 -9.05 26.01
N SER A 34 17.65 -9.46 25.09
CA SER A 34 18.10 -8.72 23.91
C SER A 34 16.98 -8.50 22.90
N LEU A 35 15.92 -7.80 23.28
CA LEU A 35 14.93 -7.25 22.37
C LEU A 35 15.52 -5.97 21.79
N GLU A 36 16.20 -6.15 20.66
CA GLU A 36 16.59 -5.08 19.75
C GLU A 36 15.32 -4.56 19.05
N VAL A 37 14.48 -3.87 19.84
CA VAL A 37 13.33 -3.08 19.38
C VAL A 37 13.74 -1.63 19.52
N PHE A 38 14.65 -1.19 18.66
CA PHE A 38 14.84 0.24 18.41
C PHE A 38 14.07 0.57 17.13
N ASP A 39 12.82 0.93 17.36
CA ASP A 39 11.82 1.27 16.36
C ASP A 39 12.31 2.48 15.54
N MET A 40 12.11 2.46 14.22
CA MET A 40 12.67 3.47 13.28
C MET A 40 12.22 4.92 13.55
N GLY A 41 11.33 5.16 14.53
CA GLY A 41 10.93 6.48 15.03
C GLY A 41 11.82 7.07 16.12
N GLU A 42 12.74 6.31 16.74
CA GLU A 42 13.50 6.79 17.91
C GLU A 42 14.64 7.76 17.58
N CYS A 43 15.28 7.66 16.42
CA CYS A 43 16.42 8.54 16.12
C CYS A 43 15.98 10.00 15.89
N ALA A 44 14.87 10.20 15.17
CA ALA A 44 14.31 11.54 14.93
C ALA A 44 13.80 12.19 16.23
N THR A 45 13.13 11.40 17.08
CA THR A 45 12.64 11.88 18.37
C THR A 45 13.77 12.15 19.37
N TRP A 46 14.85 11.36 19.34
CA TRP A 46 16.04 11.58 20.16
C TRP A 46 16.79 12.87 19.80
N ILE A 47 17.01 13.17 18.50
CA ILE A 47 17.62 14.43 18.06
C ILE A 47 16.79 15.63 18.54
N GLN A 48 15.46 15.53 18.47
CA GLN A 48 14.56 16.58 18.94
C GLN A 48 14.68 16.80 20.46
N GLN A 49 14.82 15.72 21.25
CA GLN A 49 15.06 15.82 22.69
C GLN A 49 16.41 16.50 23.00
N LEU A 50 17.47 16.19 22.24
CA LEU A 50 18.78 16.85 22.40
C LEU A 50 18.70 18.36 22.11
N VAL A 51 17.97 18.76 21.08
CA VAL A 51 17.73 20.18 20.76
C VAL A 51 17.03 20.89 21.92
N GLN A 52 15.98 20.29 22.49
CA GLN A 52 15.29 20.87 23.65
C GLN A 52 16.18 20.95 24.91
N ARG A 53 17.06 19.95 25.12
CA ARG A 53 18.03 19.99 26.24
C ARG A 53 19.07 21.08 26.03
N LYS A 54 19.53 21.28 24.80
CA LYS A 54 20.45 22.36 24.44
C LYS A 54 19.84 23.72 24.74
N GLU A 55 18.61 23.97 24.27
CA GLU A 55 17.92 25.23 24.54
C GLU A 55 17.74 25.49 26.04
N ARG A 56 17.36 24.46 26.81
CA ARG A 56 17.26 24.56 28.27
C ARG A 56 18.60 24.89 28.93
N ALA A 57 19.68 24.24 28.49
CA ALA A 57 21.03 24.54 28.98
C ALA A 57 21.45 25.98 28.66
N GLN A 58 21.14 26.46 27.45
CA GLN A 58 21.44 27.82 27.02
C GLN A 58 20.67 28.87 27.82
N ARG A 59 19.37 28.66 28.09
CA ARG A 59 18.57 29.55 28.95
C ARG A 59 19.09 29.59 30.41
N GLN A 60 19.75 28.54 30.86
CA GLN A 60 20.37 28.46 32.19
C GLN A 60 21.81 29.02 32.22
N GLY A 61 22.34 29.56 31.12
CA GLY A 61 23.73 30.05 31.03
C GLY A 61 24.79 28.94 31.12
N LYS A 62 24.42 27.68 30.83
CA LYS A 62 25.32 26.52 30.87
C LYS A 62 25.99 26.30 29.52
N ASP A 63 26.80 27.27 29.08
CA ASP A 63 27.34 27.30 27.71
C ASP A 63 28.21 26.08 27.36
N LYS A 64 28.99 25.57 28.32
CA LYS A 64 29.80 24.34 28.12
C LYS A 64 28.94 23.12 27.82
N LEU A 65 27.78 22.99 28.48
CA LEU A 65 26.85 21.89 28.25
C LEU A 65 26.13 22.06 26.90
N ALA A 66 25.71 23.28 26.57
CA ALA A 66 25.09 23.59 25.29
C ALA A 66 26.04 23.26 24.12
N LEU A 67 27.33 23.61 24.22
CA LEU A 67 28.36 23.25 23.24
C LEU A 67 28.55 21.73 23.11
N LYS A 68 28.49 20.99 24.22
CA LYS A 68 28.59 19.52 24.20
C LYS A 68 27.39 18.89 23.48
N LEU A 69 26.19 19.36 23.78
CA LEU A 69 24.95 18.90 23.13
C LEU A 69 24.93 19.26 21.64
N ASP A 70 25.46 20.43 21.25
CA ASP A 70 25.57 20.79 19.83
C ASP A 70 26.47 19.84 19.04
N LYS A 71 27.60 19.43 19.62
CA LYS A 71 28.49 18.43 19.00
C LYS A 71 27.77 17.09 18.84
N GLU A 72 27.02 16.67 19.85
CA GLU A 72 26.24 15.42 19.84
C GLU A 72 25.14 15.45 18.77
N ILE A 73 24.39 16.55 18.67
CA ILE A 73 23.37 16.77 17.63
C ILE A 73 23.99 16.70 16.23
N ASN A 74 25.15 17.33 16.03
CA ASN A 74 25.84 17.31 14.73
C ASN A 74 26.34 15.90 14.38
N SER A 75 26.92 15.19 15.36
CA SER A 75 27.34 13.79 15.19
C SER A 75 26.17 12.89 14.80
N ALA A 76 25.04 13.00 15.51
CA ALA A 76 23.82 12.25 15.23
C ALA A 76 23.28 12.52 13.82
N LYS A 77 23.24 13.79 13.41
CA LYS A 77 22.81 14.18 12.05
C LYS A 77 23.74 13.65 10.97
N THR A 78 25.05 13.62 11.21
CA THR A 78 26.00 13.05 10.25
C THR A 78 25.85 11.54 10.12
N GLU A 79 25.60 10.85 11.23
CA GLU A 79 25.35 9.40 11.22
C GLU A 79 24.03 9.06 10.52
N GLN A 80 22.96 9.81 10.80
CA GLN A 80 21.68 9.66 10.10
C GLN A 80 21.84 9.82 8.60
N ARG A 81 22.52 10.88 8.13
CA ARG A 81 22.80 11.08 6.70
C ARG A 81 23.66 9.97 6.11
N LYS A 82 24.56 9.37 6.89
CA LYS A 82 25.37 8.23 6.44
C LYS A 82 24.50 6.99 6.26
N ARG A 83 23.64 6.67 7.22
CA ARG A 83 22.68 5.55 7.12
C ARG A 83 21.69 5.75 5.97
N GLU A 84 21.15 6.96 5.80
CA GLU A 84 20.28 7.29 4.66
C GLU A 84 20.99 7.09 3.31
N LYS A 85 22.28 7.43 3.22
CA LYS A 85 23.10 7.18 2.03
C LYS A 85 23.37 5.69 1.81
N GLU A 86 23.59 4.92 2.87
CA GLU A 86 23.77 3.46 2.78
C GLU A 86 22.47 2.79 2.31
N VAL A 87 21.32 3.12 2.90
CA VAL A 87 20.00 2.63 2.47
C VAL A 87 19.69 3.06 1.03
N ALA A 88 20.00 4.30 0.65
CA ALA A 88 19.83 4.75 -0.73
C ALA A 88 20.78 4.04 -1.70
N LYS A 89 22.01 3.70 -1.26
CA LYS A 89 22.97 2.93 -2.05
C LYS A 89 22.50 1.49 -2.20
N ASP A 90 21.99 0.85 -1.16
CA ASP A 90 21.45 -0.51 -1.23
C ASP A 90 20.21 -0.55 -2.14
N ALA A 91 19.32 0.44 -2.03
CA ALA A 91 18.19 0.60 -2.95
C ALA A 91 18.60 0.88 -4.41
N ALA A 92 19.76 1.50 -4.63
CA ALA A 92 20.31 1.75 -5.97
C ALA A 92 21.14 0.57 -6.51
N THR A 93 21.71 -0.27 -5.64
CA THR A 93 22.45 -1.47 -6.02
C THR A 93 21.49 -2.64 -6.28
N ASP A 94 20.24 -2.52 -5.86
CA ASP A 94 19.10 -3.34 -6.30
C ASP A 94 18.50 -2.82 -7.62
N SER A 95 19.40 -2.45 -8.55
CA SER A 95 19.11 -2.12 -9.94
C SER A 95 20.15 -2.77 -10.83
N PRO A 96 19.70 -3.27 -11.97
CA PRO A 96 19.46 -4.68 -12.21
C PRO A 96 20.80 -5.39 -12.49
N THR A 97 20.94 -6.65 -12.05
CA THR A 97 21.68 -7.62 -12.87
C THR A 97 21.26 -7.37 -14.32
N GLU A 98 22.15 -7.40 -15.30
CA GLU A 98 21.73 -7.53 -16.72
C GLU A 98 20.94 -8.84 -16.85
N VAL A 99 19.69 -8.82 -16.41
CA VAL A 99 18.63 -9.64 -16.91
C VAL A 99 18.45 -9.05 -18.28
N THR A 100 19.17 -9.61 -19.26
CA THR A 100 18.70 -9.70 -20.64
C THR A 100 17.19 -9.66 -20.59
N ASP A 101 16.55 -8.65 -21.22
CA ASP A 101 15.09 -8.50 -21.35
C ASP A 101 14.46 -9.90 -21.47
N SER A 102 14.11 -10.48 -20.32
CA SER A 102 13.51 -11.79 -20.28
C SER A 102 12.06 -11.46 -20.54
N GLU A 103 11.62 -11.78 -21.74
CA GLU A 103 10.29 -11.58 -22.31
C GLU A 103 9.15 -12.22 -21.46
N ASP A 104 9.45 -12.68 -20.24
CA ASP A 104 8.58 -13.43 -19.34
C ASP A 104 7.76 -12.57 -18.36
N ASP A 105 7.99 -11.25 -18.28
CA ASP A 105 7.15 -10.35 -17.46
C ASP A 105 5.81 -9.99 -18.14
N ASP A 106 5.67 -10.31 -19.44
CA ASP A 106 4.48 -10.05 -20.25
C ASP A 106 3.38 -11.13 -20.10
N ASP A 107 3.66 -12.25 -19.40
CA ASP A 107 2.72 -13.38 -19.32
C ASP A 107 1.49 -13.13 -18.43
N TRP A 108 1.42 -11.95 -17.80
CA TRP A 108 0.21 -11.49 -17.10
C TRP A 108 -0.86 -10.95 -18.03
N ASP A 109 -0.53 -10.61 -19.28
CA ASP A 109 -1.56 -10.36 -20.31
C ASP A 109 -2.29 -11.67 -20.66
N THR A 110 -1.71 -12.84 -20.34
CA THR A 110 -2.21 -14.18 -20.68
C THR A 110 -3.11 -14.79 -19.60
N LEU A 111 -2.98 -14.34 -18.33
CA LEU A 111 -3.82 -14.79 -17.21
C LEU A 111 -5.23 -14.23 -17.34
N GLY A 112 -6.01 -14.83 -18.24
CA GLY A 112 -7.46 -14.72 -18.37
C GLY A 112 -7.93 -13.27 -18.37
N ALA A 113 -8.01 -12.66 -19.55
CA ALA A 113 -8.50 -11.31 -19.80
C ALA A 113 -9.96 -11.09 -19.36
N SER A 114 -10.23 -11.21 -18.06
CA SER A 114 -11.44 -10.73 -17.44
C SER A 114 -11.48 -9.23 -17.71
N ALA A 115 -12.57 -8.78 -18.34
CA ALA A 115 -12.74 -7.38 -18.65
C ALA A 115 -12.60 -6.56 -17.35
N PRO A 116 -11.88 -5.44 -17.37
CA PRO A 116 -11.70 -4.62 -16.19
C PRO A 116 -13.09 -4.19 -15.67
N PRO A 117 -13.42 -4.46 -14.40
CA PRO A 117 -14.77 -4.29 -13.88
C PRO A 117 -15.21 -2.82 -13.80
N TYR A 118 -14.24 -1.89 -13.75
CA TYR A 118 -14.51 -0.47 -13.55
C TYR A 118 -14.07 0.39 -14.74
N ARG A 119 -14.59 1.61 -14.74
CA ARG A 119 -14.13 2.74 -15.56
C ARG A 119 -13.98 3.97 -14.68
N LEU A 120 -13.16 4.91 -15.13
CA LEU A 120 -13.02 6.21 -14.46
C LEU A 120 -13.94 7.25 -15.10
N VAL A 121 -14.70 7.92 -14.24
CA VAL A 121 -15.62 9.02 -14.58
C VAL A 121 -15.25 10.26 -13.75
N PRO A 122 -15.55 11.49 -14.21
CA PRO A 122 -15.40 12.68 -13.38
C PRO A 122 -16.29 12.60 -12.13
N ALA A 123 -15.74 12.92 -10.96
CA ALA A 123 -16.49 12.94 -9.71
C ALA A 123 -17.44 14.15 -9.65
N GLU A 124 -18.70 13.91 -9.28
CA GLU A 124 -19.72 14.96 -9.22
C GLU A 124 -19.47 15.94 -8.06
N GLU A 125 -19.12 15.43 -6.88
CA GLU A 125 -18.88 16.25 -5.69
C GLU A 125 -17.48 16.90 -5.66
N TYR A 126 -16.52 16.33 -6.39
CA TYR A 126 -15.11 16.73 -6.35
C TYR A 126 -14.61 17.14 -7.73
N SER A 127 -14.95 18.37 -8.14
CA SER A 127 -14.58 18.92 -9.44
C SER A 127 -13.09 18.74 -9.76
N GLY A 128 -12.81 18.10 -10.90
CA GLY A 128 -11.45 17.84 -11.37
C GLY A 128 -10.78 16.60 -10.76
N PHE A 129 -11.50 15.81 -9.96
CA PHE A 129 -11.09 14.46 -9.57
C PHE A 129 -11.90 13.42 -10.34
N MET A 130 -11.34 12.22 -10.48
CA MET A 130 -12.05 11.08 -11.04
C MET A 130 -12.45 10.08 -9.97
N GLU A 131 -13.56 9.39 -10.21
CA GLU A 131 -14.09 8.32 -9.37
C GLU A 131 -14.35 7.06 -10.20
N LEU A 132 -14.54 5.93 -9.51
CA LEU A 132 -14.94 4.67 -10.12
C LEU A 132 -16.44 4.65 -10.44
N SER A 133 -16.77 4.08 -11.59
CA SER A 133 -18.10 3.61 -11.96
C SER A 133 -17.96 2.20 -12.56
N VAL A 134 -18.99 1.38 -12.40
CA VAL A 134 -18.99 0.03 -12.98
C VAL A 134 -19.04 0.12 -14.50
N ARG A 135 -18.22 -0.71 -15.16
CA ARG A 135 -18.17 -0.76 -16.61
C ARG A 135 -19.39 -1.50 -17.15
N ARG A 136 -20.17 -0.81 -17.99
CA ARG A 136 -21.30 -1.39 -18.73
C ARG A 136 -20.85 -1.78 -20.14
N GLY A 137 -20.80 -3.08 -20.42
CA GLY A 137 -20.43 -3.62 -21.72
C GLY A 137 -18.93 -3.91 -21.89
N PRO A 138 -18.53 -4.38 -23.09
CA PRO A 138 -17.14 -4.75 -23.36
C PRO A 138 -16.20 -3.55 -23.26
N PRO A 139 -14.93 -3.75 -22.86
CA PRO A 139 -13.94 -2.70 -22.90
C PRO A 139 -13.81 -2.19 -24.34
N PRO A 140 -13.59 -0.88 -24.54
CA PRO A 140 -13.31 -0.37 -25.87
C PRO A 140 -12.13 -1.14 -26.45
N THR A 141 -12.25 -1.57 -27.71
CA THR A 141 -11.16 -2.24 -28.43
C THR A 141 -10.01 -1.25 -28.56
N ASP A 142 -9.11 -1.27 -27.58
CA ASP A 142 -8.09 -0.24 -27.46
C ASP A 142 -7.12 -0.34 -28.64
N GLN A 143 -7.03 0.76 -29.39
CA GLN A 143 -5.91 0.99 -30.28
C GLN A 143 -4.68 1.22 -29.39
N ARG A 144 -3.86 0.18 -29.19
CA ARG A 144 -2.57 0.25 -28.48
C ARG A 144 -1.74 1.40 -29.06
N ARG A 145 -1.85 2.59 -28.45
CA ARG A 145 -0.97 3.71 -28.81
C ARG A 145 0.41 3.36 -28.28
N LYS A 146 1.42 3.38 -29.16
CA LYS A 146 2.84 3.22 -28.81
C LYS A 146 3.28 4.44 -27.99
N GLY A 147 2.90 4.49 -26.72
CA GLY A 147 3.32 5.50 -25.76
C GLY A 147 4.40 4.96 -24.83
N ARG A 148 5.12 5.86 -24.15
CA ARG A 148 6.08 5.48 -23.10
C ARG A 148 5.34 4.69 -22.00
N ILE A 149 5.92 3.56 -21.60
CA ILE A 149 5.36 2.72 -20.55
C ILE A 149 5.72 3.32 -19.18
N VAL A 150 4.77 4.02 -18.57
CA VAL A 150 4.91 4.51 -17.19
C VAL A 150 4.57 3.35 -16.23
N LYS A 151 5.57 2.81 -15.51
CA LYS A 151 5.34 1.69 -14.56
C LYS A 151 4.60 2.14 -13.29
N ARG A 152 4.90 3.35 -12.83
CA ARG A 152 4.38 3.96 -11.59
C ARG A 152 3.91 5.38 -11.88
N LEU A 153 2.71 5.72 -11.42
CA LEU A 153 2.11 7.02 -11.64
C LEU A 153 1.85 7.71 -10.29
N PRO A 154 2.52 8.84 -9.99
CA PRO A 154 2.14 9.67 -8.86
C PRO A 154 0.74 10.25 -9.12
N VAL A 155 -0.15 10.13 -8.14
CA VAL A 155 -1.52 10.63 -8.20
C VAL A 155 -1.83 11.47 -6.97
N ARG A 156 -2.70 12.46 -7.15
CA ARG A 156 -3.26 13.27 -6.07
C ARG A 156 -4.60 12.68 -5.65
N LEU A 157 -4.73 12.46 -4.35
CA LEU A 157 -5.91 11.93 -3.70
C LEU A 157 -6.67 13.04 -2.99
N ILE A 158 -7.99 12.91 -2.91
CA ILE A 158 -8.86 13.72 -2.05
C ILE A 158 -9.71 12.82 -1.16
N GLY A 159 -9.78 13.15 0.13
CA GLY A 159 -10.63 12.48 1.10
C GLY A 159 -12.10 12.85 0.92
N GLU A 160 -12.96 11.84 0.77
CA GLU A 160 -14.38 12.01 0.50
C GLU A 160 -15.21 12.25 1.77
N ARG A 161 -16.43 12.76 1.59
CA ARG A 161 -17.40 13.03 2.65
C ARG A 161 -17.80 11.70 3.30
N GLY A 162 -17.90 11.70 4.62
CA GLY A 162 -18.17 10.47 5.38
C GLY A 162 -16.93 9.63 5.66
N THR A 163 -15.72 10.13 5.38
CA THR A 163 -14.45 9.51 5.78
C THR A 163 -13.73 10.34 6.85
N PRO A 164 -12.81 9.73 7.64
CA PRO A 164 -11.99 10.46 8.63
C PRO A 164 -11.04 11.51 8.02
N VAL A 165 -10.83 11.48 6.70
CA VAL A 165 -9.89 12.34 5.98
C VAL A 165 -10.57 13.36 5.07
N TYR A 166 -11.87 13.60 5.28
CA TYR A 166 -12.66 14.50 4.44
C TYR A 166 -11.98 15.86 4.21
N GLY A 167 -11.82 16.25 2.94
CA GLY A 167 -11.22 17.51 2.53
C GLY A 167 -9.69 17.55 2.56
N LEU A 168 -9.02 16.51 3.08
CA LEU A 168 -7.57 16.38 3.01
C LEU A 168 -7.15 15.90 1.61
N THR A 169 -5.98 16.34 1.18
CA THR A 169 -5.34 15.87 -0.05
C THR A 169 -3.97 15.28 0.24
N GLU A 170 -3.63 14.18 -0.41
CA GLU A 170 -2.34 13.50 -0.29
C GLU A 170 -1.83 13.06 -1.67
N GLU A 171 -0.52 12.97 -1.85
CA GLU A 171 0.06 12.38 -3.06
C GLU A 171 0.44 10.93 -2.79
N ALA A 172 0.07 10.03 -3.70
CA ALA A 172 0.29 8.60 -3.60
C ALA A 172 0.76 8.02 -4.95
N CYS A 173 0.98 6.70 -5.01
CA CYS A 173 1.46 6.05 -6.22
C CYS A 173 0.56 4.90 -6.66
N LEU A 174 0.23 4.89 -7.95
CA LEU A 174 -0.43 3.78 -8.60
C LEU A 174 0.55 2.95 -9.42
N TRP A 175 0.37 1.64 -9.34
CA TRP A 175 1.11 0.67 -10.13
C TRP A 175 0.32 0.37 -11.39
N ARG A 176 0.95 0.53 -12.56
CA ARG A 176 0.30 0.33 -13.86
C ARG A 176 -0.41 -1.02 -13.93
N LYS A 177 0.27 -2.10 -13.53
CA LYS A 177 -0.24 -3.47 -13.60
C LYS A 177 -1.56 -3.64 -12.84
N LYS A 178 -1.58 -3.32 -11.54
CA LYS A 178 -2.80 -3.42 -10.71
C LYS A 178 -3.93 -2.50 -11.18
N THR A 179 -3.57 -1.28 -11.56
CA THR A 179 -4.55 -0.29 -12.00
C THR A 179 -5.22 -0.70 -13.30
N ARG A 180 -4.46 -1.21 -14.29
CA ARG A 180 -5.00 -1.71 -15.56
C ARG A 180 -5.97 -2.87 -15.37
N MET A 181 -5.70 -3.79 -14.44
CA MET A 181 -6.63 -4.88 -14.14
C MET A 181 -7.98 -4.36 -13.61
N SER A 182 -7.98 -3.21 -12.93
CA SER A 182 -9.20 -2.64 -12.34
C SER A 182 -9.97 -1.75 -13.30
N VAL A 183 -9.29 -0.84 -14.01
CA VAL A 183 -9.95 0.22 -14.83
C VAL A 183 -9.67 0.13 -16.34
N GLY A 184 -8.83 -0.82 -16.76
CA GLY A 184 -8.41 -0.99 -18.15
C GLY A 184 -7.30 -0.04 -18.60
N GLU A 185 -6.84 -0.21 -19.84
CA GLU A 185 -5.84 0.66 -20.45
C GLU A 185 -6.41 2.07 -20.70
N GLU A 186 -7.67 2.19 -21.13
CA GLU A 186 -8.41 3.45 -21.20
C GLU A 186 -8.37 4.25 -19.88
N GLY A 187 -8.68 3.60 -18.74
CA GLY A 187 -8.64 4.23 -17.43
C GLY A 187 -7.21 4.66 -17.04
N TRP A 188 -6.21 3.83 -17.33
CA TRP A 188 -4.82 4.20 -17.11
C TRP A 188 -4.40 5.42 -17.93
N GLN A 189 -4.76 5.48 -19.21
CA GLN A 189 -4.45 6.61 -20.09
C GLN A 189 -5.15 7.90 -19.63
N LYS A 190 -6.35 7.80 -19.05
CA LYS A 190 -7.02 8.95 -18.41
C LYS A 190 -6.21 9.45 -17.21
N LEU A 191 -5.76 8.56 -16.33
CA LEU A 191 -4.92 8.91 -15.17
C LEU A 191 -3.60 9.55 -15.56
N VAL A 192 -2.95 9.07 -16.63
CA VAL A 192 -1.71 9.68 -17.13
C VAL A 192 -1.93 11.14 -17.57
N LYS A 193 -3.13 11.48 -18.05
CA LYS A 193 -3.48 12.85 -18.45
C LYS A 193 -3.89 13.73 -17.26
N ASP A 194 -4.70 13.19 -16.35
CA ASP A 194 -5.15 13.90 -15.15
C ASP A 194 -5.03 12.98 -13.93
N PRO A 195 -3.91 13.03 -13.20
CA PRO A 195 -3.60 12.07 -12.13
C PRO A 195 -4.28 12.46 -10.82
N LYS A 196 -5.60 12.66 -10.84
CA LYS A 196 -6.41 13.07 -9.67
C LYS A 196 -7.57 12.11 -9.49
N ILE A 197 -7.64 11.48 -8.33
CA ILE A 197 -8.70 10.52 -8.00
C ILE A 197 -9.19 10.68 -6.57
N THR A 198 -10.38 10.18 -6.28
CA THR A 198 -10.87 10.10 -4.92
C THR A 198 -10.16 9.03 -4.09
N ALA A 199 -10.17 9.17 -2.76
CA ALA A 199 -9.57 8.20 -1.84
C ALA A 199 -10.21 6.81 -1.98
N SER A 200 -11.53 6.73 -2.12
CA SER A 200 -12.26 5.47 -2.33
C SER A 200 -11.76 4.76 -3.59
N THR A 201 -11.59 5.52 -4.68
CA THR A 201 -11.11 5.01 -5.96
C THR A 201 -9.71 4.45 -5.83
N PHE A 202 -8.81 5.16 -5.14
CA PHE A 202 -7.45 4.68 -4.89
C PHE A 202 -7.43 3.36 -4.10
N CYS A 203 -8.25 3.24 -3.05
CA CYS A 203 -8.37 2.02 -2.27
C CYS A 203 -8.92 0.85 -3.09
N LEU A 204 -9.99 1.08 -3.86
CA LEU A 204 -10.70 0.04 -4.61
C LEU A 204 -9.90 -0.52 -5.79
N ILE A 205 -9.03 0.29 -6.42
CA ILE A 205 -8.12 -0.19 -7.48
C ILE A 205 -6.82 -0.82 -6.94
N GLY A 206 -6.72 -1.03 -5.62
CA GLY A 206 -5.56 -1.65 -4.98
C GLY A 206 -4.34 -0.73 -4.90
N GLY A 207 -4.56 0.58 -4.79
CA GLY A 207 -3.52 1.57 -4.55
C GLY A 207 -2.73 1.27 -3.27
N GLN A 208 -1.46 1.66 -3.24
CA GLN A 208 -0.60 1.51 -2.07
C GLN A 208 -0.17 2.87 -1.56
N PHE A 209 -0.51 3.16 -0.30
CA PHE A 209 -0.04 4.33 0.42
C PHE A 209 1.44 4.15 0.82
N LYS A 210 2.33 4.21 -0.18
CA LYS A 210 3.77 4.37 0.03
C LYS A 210 4.12 5.82 -0.28
N ASP A 211 4.76 6.50 0.65
CA ASP A 211 5.24 7.87 0.42
C ASP A 211 6.26 7.86 -0.72
N VAL A 212 5.90 8.51 -1.83
CA VAL A 212 6.68 8.59 -3.06
C VAL A 212 7.95 9.42 -2.87
N ALA A 213 7.95 10.35 -1.91
CA ALA A 213 8.98 11.35 -1.75
C ALA A 213 9.96 11.05 -0.60
N LYS A 214 9.56 10.32 0.45
CA LYS A 214 10.36 10.26 1.69
C LYS A 214 10.69 8.87 2.25
N GLY A 215 10.42 7.79 1.51
CA GLY A 215 11.02 6.47 1.78
C GLY A 215 10.64 5.77 3.09
N SER A 216 10.01 6.42 4.08
CA SER A 216 9.62 5.77 5.33
C SER A 216 8.47 6.43 6.09
N ALA A 217 8.01 7.62 5.69
CA ALA A 217 6.89 8.25 6.39
C ALA A 217 5.58 7.52 6.04
N THR A 218 4.86 7.11 7.07
CA THR A 218 3.49 6.64 6.95
C THR A 218 2.62 7.75 6.37
N SER A 219 1.82 7.40 5.37
CA SER A 219 0.94 8.36 4.69
C SER A 219 0.03 9.07 5.69
N LEU A 220 -0.31 10.33 5.39
CA LEU A 220 -1.22 11.12 6.21
C LEU A 220 -2.57 10.41 6.35
N PHE A 221 -3.10 9.86 5.25
CA PHE A 221 -4.35 9.13 5.26
C PHE A 221 -4.23 7.87 6.12
N ALA A 222 -3.18 7.07 5.91
CA ALA A 222 -2.92 5.88 6.71
C ALA A 222 -2.84 6.19 8.21
N ARG A 223 -2.20 7.31 8.59
CA ARG A 223 -2.12 7.76 9.98
C ARG A 223 -3.47 8.17 10.54
N MET A 224 -4.24 8.96 9.79
CA MET A 224 -5.56 9.45 10.23
C MET A 224 -6.58 8.31 10.36
N THR A 225 -6.43 7.24 9.58
CA THR A 225 -7.28 6.06 9.64
C THR A 225 -6.76 4.97 10.58
N MET A 226 -5.70 5.24 11.36
CA MET A 226 -5.06 4.22 12.20
C MET A 226 -4.72 2.93 11.42
N MET A 227 -4.19 3.09 10.21
CA MET A 227 -3.90 2.02 9.23
C MET A 227 -5.12 1.27 8.67
N ASN A 228 -6.34 1.58 9.10
CA ASN A 228 -7.56 1.01 8.54
C ASN A 228 -7.97 1.74 7.25
N LEU A 229 -7.26 1.46 6.16
CA LEU A 229 -7.51 2.07 4.84
C LEU A 229 -8.93 1.80 4.31
N ALA A 230 -9.64 0.79 4.83
CA ALA A 230 -11.04 0.58 4.51
C ALA A 230 -11.89 1.81 4.82
N SER A 231 -11.57 2.53 5.90
CA SER A 231 -12.30 3.74 6.33
C SER A 231 -12.22 4.91 5.36
N LEU A 232 -11.38 4.81 4.32
CA LEU A 232 -11.32 5.76 3.21
C LEU A 232 -12.40 5.55 2.16
N VAL A 233 -13.13 4.43 2.20
CA VAL A 233 -14.28 4.16 1.34
C VAL A 233 -15.56 4.44 2.12
N PRO A 234 -16.35 5.47 1.76
CA PRO A 234 -17.68 5.69 2.35
C PRO A 234 -18.61 4.50 2.10
N ASP A 235 -19.41 4.10 3.08
CA ASP A 235 -20.37 2.99 2.93
C ASP A 235 -21.39 3.24 1.82
N ALA A 236 -21.83 4.48 1.65
CA ALA A 236 -22.74 4.87 0.59
C ALA A 236 -22.14 4.63 -0.81
N GLN A 237 -20.86 4.94 -0.99
CA GLN A 237 -20.15 4.74 -2.25
C GLN A 237 -19.93 3.26 -2.54
N ALA A 238 -19.48 2.49 -1.53
CA ALA A 238 -19.31 1.04 -1.66
C ALA A 238 -20.62 0.35 -2.02
N LYS A 239 -21.72 0.72 -1.34
CA LYS A 239 -23.05 0.18 -1.62
C LYS A 239 -23.54 0.53 -3.02
N MET A 240 -23.39 1.79 -3.43
CA MET A 240 -23.79 2.24 -4.78
C MET A 240 -23.03 1.49 -5.88
N LEU A 241 -21.71 1.33 -5.73
CA LEU A 241 -20.90 0.56 -6.68
C LEU A 241 -21.28 -0.93 -6.70
N ALA A 242 -21.56 -1.51 -5.53
CA ALA A 242 -21.99 -2.90 -5.43
C ALA A 242 -23.35 -3.13 -6.09
N GLU A 243 -24.31 -2.24 -5.87
CA GLU A 243 -25.62 -2.26 -6.53
C GLU A 243 -25.48 -2.07 -8.04
N GLU A 244 -24.61 -1.15 -8.49
CA GLU A 244 -24.35 -0.96 -9.91
C GLU A 244 -23.75 -2.23 -10.54
N ALA A 245 -22.80 -2.89 -9.87
CA ALA A 245 -22.17 -4.13 -10.35
C ALA A 245 -23.20 -5.26 -10.51
N LEU A 246 -24.01 -5.47 -9.49
CA LEU A 246 -25.07 -6.48 -9.51
C LEU A 246 -26.13 -6.17 -10.58
N SER A 247 -26.48 -4.90 -10.77
CA SER A 247 -27.42 -4.48 -11.82
C SER A 247 -26.88 -4.73 -13.24
N CYS A 248 -25.56 -4.75 -13.40
CA CYS A 248 -24.87 -5.08 -14.63
C CYS A 248 -24.66 -6.61 -14.82
N GLY A 249 -25.15 -7.43 -13.88
CA GLY A 249 -24.93 -8.88 -13.88
C GLY A 249 -23.49 -9.28 -13.58
N GLN A 250 -22.69 -8.40 -12.97
CA GLN A 250 -21.32 -8.68 -12.58
C GLN A 250 -21.25 -9.17 -11.15
N ALA A 251 -20.42 -10.19 -10.90
CA ALA A 251 -20.09 -10.60 -9.54
C ALA A 251 -19.20 -9.54 -8.87
N LEU A 252 -19.40 -9.32 -7.58
CA LEU A 252 -18.49 -8.50 -6.78
C LEU A 252 -17.15 -9.22 -6.68
N THR A 253 -16.06 -8.52 -7.01
CA THR A 253 -14.70 -9.09 -6.99
C THR A 253 -13.70 -8.12 -6.35
N GLY A 254 -12.58 -8.67 -5.88
CA GLY A 254 -11.47 -7.91 -5.31
C GLY A 254 -11.84 -7.07 -4.09
N ALA A 255 -11.23 -5.89 -3.98
CA ALA A 255 -11.35 -5.04 -2.79
C ALA A 255 -12.80 -4.63 -2.48
N LEU A 256 -13.66 -4.44 -3.49
CA LEU A 256 -15.07 -4.09 -3.27
C LEU A 256 -15.84 -5.23 -2.56
N ALA A 257 -15.61 -6.47 -2.98
CA ALA A 257 -16.22 -7.64 -2.35
C ALA A 257 -15.77 -7.76 -0.90
N ASP A 258 -14.46 -7.63 -0.66
CA ASP A 258 -13.88 -7.64 0.68
C ASP A 258 -14.52 -6.55 1.56
N PHE A 259 -14.66 -5.32 1.05
CA PHE A 259 -15.28 -4.23 1.81
C PHE A 259 -16.74 -4.50 2.17
N CYS A 260 -17.52 -5.02 1.23
CA CYS A 260 -18.93 -5.31 1.48
C CYS A 260 -19.09 -6.38 2.57
N GLN A 261 -18.29 -7.45 2.50
CA GLN A 261 -18.30 -8.53 3.48
C GLN A 261 -17.86 -8.05 4.87
N HIS A 262 -16.75 -7.30 4.96
CA HIS A 262 -16.21 -6.85 6.25
C HIS A 262 -17.14 -5.85 6.96
N ARG A 263 -17.96 -5.11 6.21
CA ARG A 263 -18.89 -4.12 6.77
C ARG A 263 -20.33 -4.59 6.86
N HIS A 264 -20.60 -5.86 6.54
CA HIS A 264 -21.95 -6.41 6.50
C HIS A 264 -22.89 -5.57 5.65
N LEU A 265 -22.41 -5.08 4.50
CA LEU A 265 -23.24 -4.38 3.51
C LEU A 265 -24.13 -5.36 2.72
N ASP A 266 -24.15 -6.63 3.10
CA ASP A 266 -24.82 -7.78 2.48
C ASP A 266 -26.36 -7.69 2.41
N ASN A 267 -26.96 -6.61 2.94
CA ASN A 267 -28.39 -6.32 2.71
C ASN A 267 -28.71 -6.08 1.22
N VAL A 268 -27.70 -5.94 0.37
CA VAL A 268 -27.86 -5.99 -1.09
C VAL A 268 -28.11 -7.45 -1.48
N LYS A 269 -29.40 -7.82 -1.56
CA LYS A 269 -29.83 -9.15 -2.01
C LYS A 269 -29.13 -9.49 -3.32
N GLN A 270 -28.19 -10.44 -3.30
CA GLN A 270 -27.67 -10.99 -4.54
C GLN A 270 -28.87 -11.51 -5.33
N PRO A 271 -28.97 -11.20 -6.63
CA PRO A 271 -30.00 -11.82 -7.45
C PRO A 271 -29.81 -13.32 -7.33
N ASP A 272 -30.87 -14.05 -6.96
CA ASP A 272 -30.88 -15.51 -7.05
C ASP A 272 -30.58 -15.83 -8.51
N VAL A 273 -29.31 -16.06 -8.83
CA VAL A 273 -28.87 -16.57 -10.12
C VAL A 273 -29.37 -18.02 -10.11
N LYS A 274 -30.66 -18.19 -10.41
CA LYS A 274 -31.27 -19.48 -10.66
C LYS A 274 -30.36 -20.16 -11.66
N GLY A 275 -29.67 -21.20 -11.22
CA GLY A 275 -28.60 -21.86 -11.94
C GLY A 275 -29.02 -22.25 -13.35
N GLY A 276 -28.86 -21.31 -14.29
CA GLY A 276 -28.61 -21.67 -15.67
C GLY A 276 -27.24 -22.31 -15.61
N ALA A 277 -27.21 -23.64 -15.72
CA ALA A 277 -26.01 -24.44 -15.73
C ALA A 277 -24.97 -23.75 -16.62
N SER A 278 -24.06 -23.00 -15.99
CA SER A 278 -22.78 -22.71 -16.59
C SER A 278 -22.13 -24.07 -16.60
N THR A 279 -22.28 -24.77 -17.73
CA THR A 279 -21.47 -25.91 -18.10
C THR A 279 -20.04 -25.38 -18.22
N ILE A 280 -19.43 -25.12 -17.07
CA ILE A 280 -17.99 -25.27 -16.92
C ILE A 280 -17.81 -26.74 -17.26
N GLN A 281 -17.39 -27.02 -18.50
CA GLN A 281 -16.78 -28.29 -18.83
C GLN A 281 -15.56 -28.35 -17.91
N LEU A 282 -15.77 -28.92 -16.73
CA LEU A 282 -14.71 -29.43 -15.90
C LEU A 282 -14.07 -30.48 -16.80
N PHE A 283 -12.98 -30.11 -17.45
CA PHE A 283 -12.09 -31.08 -18.06
C PHE A 283 -11.61 -31.91 -16.88
N ASP A 284 -12.27 -33.05 -16.72
CA ASP A 284 -11.82 -34.14 -15.89
C ASP A 284 -10.50 -34.59 -16.53
N ILE A 285 -9.39 -34.05 -16.02
CA ILE A 285 -8.07 -34.58 -16.31
C ILE A 285 -8.02 -35.88 -15.53
N GLY A 286 -8.60 -36.92 -16.13
CA GLY A 286 -8.45 -38.27 -15.67
C GLY A 286 -6.96 -38.60 -15.65
N ASP A 287 -6.48 -39.03 -14.49
CA ASP A 287 -5.26 -39.80 -14.37
C ASP A 287 -5.41 -41.05 -15.25
N ASP A 288 -4.81 -41.00 -16.44
CA ASP A 288 -4.55 -42.18 -17.27
C ASP A 288 -3.48 -43.03 -16.57
N GLN A 289 -3.92 -43.89 -15.65
CA GLN A 289 -3.20 -45.13 -15.34
C GLN A 289 -3.74 -46.23 -16.27
N ASP A 290 -2.80 -46.96 -16.86
CA ASP A 290 -2.95 -48.19 -17.64
C ASP A 290 -3.17 -48.05 -19.16
N ALA A 291 -2.07 -48.08 -19.90
CA ALA A 291 -2.04 -48.54 -21.29
C ALA A 291 -0.74 -49.32 -21.55
N GLU A 292 -0.67 -50.55 -21.05
CA GLU A 292 0.16 -51.60 -21.65
C GLU A 292 -0.55 -52.14 -22.90
N ASP A 293 0.24 -52.39 -23.94
CA ASP A 293 -0.03 -53.25 -25.10
C ASP A 293 -1.24 -52.96 -26.00
N LEU A 294 -0.98 -52.25 -27.10
CA LEU A 294 -1.61 -52.56 -28.39
C LEU A 294 -0.72 -52.18 -29.56
N GLU A 295 0.11 -53.16 -29.94
CA GLU A 295 0.74 -53.27 -31.25
C GLU A 295 -0.37 -53.41 -32.31
N THR A 296 -0.67 -52.34 -33.04
CA THR A 296 -1.52 -52.42 -34.24
C THR A 296 -1.00 -51.46 -35.30
N MET A 297 -0.57 -52.07 -36.40
CA MET A 297 -0.15 -51.45 -37.65
C MET A 297 -1.12 -50.36 -38.11
N MET A 298 -0.61 -49.15 -38.34
CA MET A 298 -1.24 -48.20 -39.26
C MET A 298 -0.21 -47.68 -40.25
N GLU A 299 -0.44 -48.06 -41.51
CA GLU A 299 0.25 -47.54 -42.69
C GLU A 299 0.11 -46.01 -42.76
N ILE A 300 1.23 -45.35 -43.02
CA ILE A 300 1.32 -43.91 -43.23
C ILE A 300 0.98 -43.62 -44.71
N PRO A 301 -0.12 -42.92 -45.04
CA PRO A 301 -0.28 -42.38 -46.38
C PRO A 301 0.59 -41.13 -46.54
N LYS A 302 1.50 -41.17 -47.51
CA LYS A 302 2.28 -40.02 -47.98
C LYS A 302 1.34 -38.94 -48.53
N LEU A 303 1.25 -37.81 -47.83
CA LEU A 303 0.61 -36.60 -48.35
C LEU A 303 1.61 -35.82 -49.23
N GLU A 304 1.42 -35.92 -50.54
CA GLU A 304 2.04 -35.06 -51.54
C GLU A 304 1.58 -33.61 -51.37
N THR A 305 2.50 -32.72 -51.00
CA THR A 305 2.29 -31.28 -51.03
C THR A 305 2.33 -30.77 -52.47
N GLN A 306 1.16 -30.47 -53.05
CA GLN A 306 1.05 -29.68 -54.28
C GLN A 306 1.33 -28.20 -53.98
N LYS A 307 2.48 -27.70 -54.44
CA LYS A 307 2.79 -26.26 -54.53
C LYS A 307 2.01 -25.65 -55.71
N LYS A 308 0.94 -24.89 -55.43
CA LYS A 308 0.34 -23.97 -56.41
C LYS A 308 1.05 -22.62 -56.35
N GLY A 309 1.71 -22.27 -57.46
CA GLY A 309 2.33 -20.97 -57.69
C GLY A 309 1.30 -19.87 -57.92
N VAL A 310 1.51 -18.71 -57.28
CA VAL A 310 0.77 -17.48 -57.52
C VAL A 310 1.59 -16.62 -58.49
N ARG A 311 1.07 -16.42 -59.70
CA ARG A 311 1.60 -15.48 -60.69
C ARG A 311 1.22 -14.05 -60.28
N ARG A 312 2.21 -13.15 -60.22
CA ARG A 312 2.00 -11.70 -60.21
C ARG A 312 1.61 -11.26 -61.62
N VAL A 313 0.47 -10.60 -61.74
CA VAL A 313 0.13 -9.75 -62.89
C VAL A 313 0.46 -8.32 -62.49
N ARG A 314 1.28 -7.66 -63.30
CA ARG A 314 1.47 -6.21 -63.33
C ARG A 314 0.50 -5.68 -64.36
N ASP A 315 -0.27 -4.67 -63.98
CA ASP A 315 -0.73 -3.59 -64.85
C ASP A 315 -0.58 -2.29 -64.05
#